data_AF-A0AA96E3K5-F1
#
_entry.id   AF-A0AA96E3K5-F1
#
_cell.length_a   1.000
_cell.length_b   1.000
_cell.length_c   1.000
_cell.angle_alpha   90.00
_cell.angle_beta   90.00
_cell.angle_gamma   90.00
#
_symmetry.space_group_name_H-M   'P 1'
#
loop_
_entity.id
_entity.type
_entity.pdbx_description
1 polymer ?
#
loop_
_entity_poly.entity_id
_entity_poly.type
_entity_poly.pdbx_seq_one_letter_code
_entity_poly.pdbx_strand_id
1 'polypeptide(L)'
;MEYIHLAFTAFYQFGDAFAFLVLSAMGLAVIFGMMGIINLAHGEFIMCGAYVTVATARLGVPLPIAMLCGSLAAGILGIVLERTIIHRLYHRPLDSIVATWGISLILTQGTLIVLGSSMAGISTPLGSFSVGGYSYSTYRMVLLGVAVLLLIGLYVLFHHTTFGIHSRATIQAPHMAKAAGIDTGRMYSLTFGLGAALAGLAGALYAPTISIVPTLGANFLVESFVTVVVGGADVFLGTAPAAATLAVIKAFLTGWQGQLMGQVGLLITVMVVIRILPQGLSGWLLKGRT
;
A
#
# COMPACT_ATOMS: atom_id res chain seq x y z
N MET A 1 -35.74 -8.89 6.15
CA MET A 1 -34.70 -9.58 5.35
C MET A 1 -33.93 -8.61 4.47
N GLU A 2 -34.61 -7.77 3.68
CA GLU A 2 -33.98 -6.80 2.77
C GLU A 2 -33.00 -5.82 3.45
N TYR A 3 -33.38 -5.22 4.59
CA TYR A 3 -32.49 -4.32 5.34
C TYR A 3 -31.21 -5.00 5.86
N ILE A 4 -31.27 -6.28 6.22
CA ILE A 4 -30.11 -7.04 6.70
C ILE A 4 -29.13 -7.30 5.54
N HIS A 5 -29.66 -7.60 4.35
CA HIS A 5 -28.85 -7.79 3.16
C HIS A 5 -28.19 -6.50 2.67
N LEU A 6 -28.91 -5.38 2.72
CA LEU A 6 -28.36 -4.06 2.39
C LEU A 6 -27.25 -3.65 3.37
N ALA A 7 -27.47 -3.83 4.68
CA ALA A 7 -26.46 -3.56 5.70
C ALA A 7 -25.21 -4.44 5.52
N PHE A 8 -25.40 -5.73 5.23
CA PHE A 8 -24.28 -6.64 4.97
C PHE A 8 -23.49 -6.26 3.71
N THR A 9 -24.19 -5.91 2.63
CA THR A 9 -23.55 -5.49 1.37
C THR A 9 -22.73 -4.21 1.57
N ALA A 10 -23.29 -3.23 2.29
CA ALA A 10 -22.59 -2.00 2.61
C ALA A 10 -21.33 -2.26 3.45
N PHE A 11 -21.43 -3.12 4.48
CA PHE A 11 -20.28 -3.51 5.30
C PHE A 11 -19.21 -4.24 4.47
N TYR A 12 -19.62 -5.17 3.60
CA TYR A 12 -18.69 -5.90 2.74
C TYR A 12 -17.96 -4.97 1.76
N GLN A 13 -18.68 -4.04 1.13
CA GLN A 13 -18.08 -3.05 0.21
C GLN A 13 -17.14 -2.09 0.94
N PHE A 14 -17.52 -1.64 2.14
CA PHE A 14 -16.64 -0.85 3.00
C PHE A 14 -15.37 -1.64 3.35
N GLY A 15 -15.51 -2.89 3.78
CA GLY A 15 -14.39 -3.74 4.17
C GLY A 15 -13.40 -3.98 3.02
N ASP A 16 -13.91 -4.25 1.82
CA ASP A 16 -13.11 -4.44 0.62
C ASP A 16 -12.38 -3.15 0.21
N ALA A 17 -13.08 -2.02 0.20
CA ALA A 17 -12.47 -0.72 -0.08
C ALA A 17 -11.41 -0.35 0.97
N PHE A 18 -11.70 -0.53 2.25
CA PHE A 18 -10.77 -0.26 3.35
C PHE A 18 -9.52 -1.14 3.23
N ALA A 19 -9.69 -2.44 3.02
CA ALA A 19 -8.58 -3.36 2.84
C ALA A 19 -7.70 -2.95 1.65
N PHE A 20 -8.30 -2.59 0.53
CA PHE A 20 -7.56 -2.16 -0.66
C PHE A 20 -6.75 -0.88 -0.40
N LEU A 21 -7.38 0.14 0.18
CA LEU A 21 -6.72 1.41 0.48
C LEU A 21 -5.58 1.22 1.48
N VAL A 22 -5.81 0.47 2.56
CA VAL A 22 -4.79 0.19 3.57
C VAL A 22 -3.63 -0.60 2.97
N LEU A 23 -3.88 -1.77 2.37
CA LEU A 23 -2.83 -2.64 1.87
C LEU A 23 -2.01 -1.96 0.77
N SER A 24 -2.66 -1.23 -0.14
CA SER A 24 -1.97 -0.48 -1.19
C SER A 24 -1.12 0.67 -0.64
N ALA A 25 -1.64 1.40 0.35
CA ALA A 25 -1.01 2.59 0.92
C ALA A 25 0.11 2.27 1.91
N MET A 26 0.06 1.16 2.62
CA MET A 26 0.94 0.86 3.75
C MET A 26 2.44 0.89 3.40
N GLY A 27 2.84 0.32 2.27
CA GLY A 27 4.24 0.38 1.83
C GLY A 27 4.68 1.81 1.48
N LEU A 28 3.79 2.56 0.82
CA LEU A 28 4.01 3.96 0.50
C LEU A 28 4.03 4.83 1.75
N ALA A 29 3.20 4.51 2.74
CA ALA A 29 3.12 5.19 4.02
C ALA A 29 4.45 5.12 4.78
N VAL A 30 5.08 3.94 4.78
CA VAL A 30 6.42 3.75 5.34
C VAL A 30 7.46 4.55 4.57
N ILE A 31 7.48 4.46 3.23
CA ILE A 31 8.51 5.13 2.41
C ILE A 31 8.35 6.66 2.48
N PHE A 32 7.14 7.16 2.25
CA PHE A 32 6.83 8.59 2.21
C PHE A 32 6.90 9.20 3.61
N GLY A 33 6.25 8.60 4.61
CA GLY A 33 6.20 9.13 5.96
C GLY A 33 7.57 9.22 6.62
N MET A 34 8.50 8.35 6.21
CA MET A 34 9.85 8.34 6.76
C MET A 34 10.84 9.14 5.91
N MET A 35 10.86 9.00 4.58
CA MET A 35 11.91 9.63 3.76
C MET A 35 11.48 10.92 3.08
N GLY A 36 10.19 11.28 3.13
CA GLY A 36 9.65 12.47 2.43
C GLY A 36 9.77 12.39 0.91
N ILE A 37 10.07 11.20 0.36
CA ILE A 37 10.20 10.98 -1.08
C ILE A 37 8.86 10.53 -1.65
N ILE A 38 8.43 11.22 -2.70
CA ILE A 38 7.37 10.76 -3.59
C ILE A 38 7.96 9.70 -4.51
N ASN A 39 7.54 8.44 -4.33
CA ASN A 39 8.02 7.31 -5.11
C ASN A 39 6.96 6.85 -6.12
N LEU A 40 7.11 7.26 -7.39
CA LEU A 40 6.21 6.83 -8.47
C LEU A 40 6.41 5.35 -8.85
N ALA A 41 7.55 4.74 -8.50
CA ALA A 41 7.80 3.31 -8.72
C ALA A 41 7.13 2.41 -7.66
N HIS A 42 6.39 2.96 -6.69
CA HIS A 42 5.72 2.17 -5.65
C HIS A 42 4.85 1.05 -6.23
N GLY A 43 4.11 1.36 -7.30
CA GLY A 43 3.28 0.39 -8.02
C GLY A 43 4.07 -0.79 -8.59
N GLU A 44 5.35 -0.61 -8.91
CA GLU A 44 6.19 -1.69 -9.45
C GLU A 44 6.60 -2.69 -8.37
N PHE A 45 6.69 -2.27 -7.11
CA PHE A 45 6.92 -3.22 -6.01
C PHE A 45 5.69 -4.10 -5.80
N ILE A 46 4.48 -3.52 -5.94
CA ILE A 46 3.21 -4.26 -5.95
C ILE A 46 3.20 -5.24 -7.13
N MET A 47 3.55 -4.79 -8.34
CA MET A 47 3.69 -5.64 -9.51
C MET A 47 4.66 -6.80 -9.25
N CYS A 48 5.86 -6.51 -8.76
CA CYS A 48 6.89 -7.50 -8.46
C CYS A 48 6.37 -8.58 -7.50
N GLY A 49 5.72 -8.16 -6.41
CA GLY A 49 5.12 -9.09 -5.45
C GLY A 49 4.04 -9.97 -6.06
N ALA A 50 3.18 -9.42 -6.91
CA ALA A 50 2.14 -10.18 -7.60
C ALA A 50 2.72 -11.21 -8.59
N TYR A 51 3.70 -10.81 -9.41
CA TYR A 51 4.35 -11.68 -10.38
C TYR A 51 5.11 -12.83 -9.71
N VAL A 52 5.92 -12.53 -8.70
CA VAL A 52 6.69 -13.55 -7.97
C VAL A 52 5.76 -14.51 -7.22
N THR A 53 4.67 -14.01 -6.63
CA THR A 53 3.68 -14.87 -5.95
C THR A 53 3.04 -15.85 -6.93
N VAL A 54 2.59 -15.39 -8.10
CA VAL A 54 1.96 -16.28 -9.08
C VAL A 54 2.98 -17.25 -9.69
N ALA A 55 4.19 -16.79 -10.00
CA ALA A 55 5.26 -17.64 -10.52
C ALA A 55 5.61 -18.77 -9.53
N THR A 56 5.77 -18.44 -8.24
CA THR A 56 6.09 -19.43 -7.19
C THR A 56 4.91 -20.35 -6.88
N ALA A 57 3.69 -19.84 -6.84
CA ALA A 57 2.49 -20.65 -6.64
C ALA A 57 2.31 -21.69 -7.77
N ARG A 58 2.63 -21.33 -9.02
CA ARG A 58 2.60 -22.24 -10.18
C ARG A 58 3.64 -23.34 -10.12
N LEU A 59 4.72 -23.15 -9.35
CA LEU A 59 5.71 -24.19 -9.06
C LEU A 59 5.24 -25.17 -7.95
N GLY A 60 4.00 -25.03 -7.46
CA GLY A 60 3.43 -25.88 -6.42
C GLY A 60 3.70 -25.41 -4.99
N VAL A 61 4.31 -24.22 -4.81
CA VAL A 61 4.52 -23.64 -3.48
C VAL A 61 3.16 -23.23 -2.88
N PRO A 62 2.88 -23.55 -1.59
CA PRO A 62 1.66 -23.12 -0.93
C PRO A 62 1.48 -21.60 -0.99
N LEU A 63 0.26 -21.15 -1.25
CA LEU A 63 -0.06 -19.74 -1.50
C LEU A 63 0.50 -18.77 -0.44
N PRO A 64 0.39 -19.03 0.88
CA PRO A 64 0.96 -18.12 1.89
C PRO A 64 2.49 -17.98 1.80
N ILE A 65 3.19 -19.07 1.45
CA ILE A 65 4.65 -19.05 1.26
C ILE A 65 4.99 -18.33 -0.05
N ALA A 66 4.22 -18.56 -1.11
CA ALA A 66 4.36 -17.83 -2.37
C ALA A 66 4.19 -16.31 -2.17
N MET A 67 3.22 -15.90 -1.35
CA MET A 67 3.01 -14.50 -0.99
C MET A 67 4.19 -13.91 -0.21
N LEU A 68 4.76 -14.68 0.72
CA LEU A 68 5.96 -14.29 1.45
C LEU A 68 7.16 -14.14 0.49
N CYS A 69 7.34 -15.06 -0.46
CA CYS A 69 8.37 -14.95 -1.50
C CYS A 69 8.18 -13.67 -2.34
N GLY A 70 6.95 -13.34 -2.72
CA GLY A 70 6.65 -12.10 -3.44
C GLY A 70 6.97 -10.84 -2.63
N SER A 71 6.58 -10.81 -1.36
CA SER A 71 6.91 -9.71 -0.44
C SER A 71 8.42 -9.55 -0.27
N LEU A 72 9.15 -10.65 -0.04
CA LEU A 72 10.61 -10.62 0.13
C LEU A 72 11.32 -10.18 -1.15
N ALA A 73 10.88 -10.65 -2.33
CA ALA A 73 11.47 -10.25 -3.60
C ALA A 73 11.31 -8.74 -3.84
N ALA A 74 10.13 -8.18 -3.56
CA ALA A 74 9.89 -6.74 -3.65
C ALA A 74 10.74 -5.96 -2.62
N GLY A 75 10.89 -6.48 -1.40
CA GLY A 75 11.75 -5.89 -0.38
C GLY A 75 13.23 -5.86 -0.77
N ILE A 76 13.75 -6.96 -1.32
CA ILE A 76 15.12 -7.05 -1.84
C ILE A 76 15.31 -6.07 -3.00
N LEU A 77 14.37 -6.04 -3.96
CA LEU A 77 14.39 -5.08 -5.06
C LEU A 77 14.41 -3.64 -4.54
N GLY A 78 13.60 -3.35 -3.52
CA GLY A 78 13.57 -2.06 -2.84
C GLY A 78 14.93 -1.68 -2.23
N ILE A 79 15.57 -2.59 -1.49
CA ILE A 79 16.91 -2.37 -0.92
C ILE A 79 17.95 -2.10 -2.01
N VAL A 80 17.89 -2.86 -3.11
CA VAL A 80 18.81 -2.69 -4.24
C VAL A 80 18.61 -1.30 -4.88
N LEU A 81 17.37 -0.92 -5.18
CA LEU A 81 17.06 0.39 -5.77
C LEU A 81 17.40 1.55 -4.83
N GLU A 82 17.19 1.38 -3.53
CA GLU A 82 17.56 2.37 -2.54
C GLU A 82 19.08 2.63 -2.57
N ARG A 83 19.89 1.58 -2.42
CA ARG A 83 21.35 1.71 -2.35
C ARG A 83 21.99 2.19 -3.65
N THR A 84 21.39 1.85 -4.79
CA THR A 84 21.99 2.13 -6.11
C THR A 84 21.57 3.49 -6.66
N ILE A 85 20.28 3.82 -6.54
CA ILE A 85 19.69 4.99 -7.20
C ILE A 85 19.17 5.98 -6.15
N ILE A 86 18.19 5.58 -5.34
CA ILE A 86 17.37 6.53 -4.55
C ILE A 86 18.20 7.24 -3.48
N HIS A 87 19.20 6.57 -2.89
CA HIS A 87 20.08 7.17 -1.88
C HIS A 87 20.77 8.45 -2.37
N ARG A 88 21.06 8.55 -3.67
CA ARG A 88 21.72 9.71 -4.28
C ARG A 88 20.78 10.89 -4.49
N LEU A 89 19.46 10.67 -4.38
CA LEU A 89 18.42 11.64 -4.71
C LEU A 89 17.64 12.13 -3.47
N TYR A 90 18.00 11.69 -2.25
CA TYR A 90 17.31 12.12 -1.02
C TYR A 90 17.20 13.64 -0.86
N HIS A 91 18.17 14.41 -1.37
CA HIS A 91 18.22 15.86 -1.20
C HIS A 91 17.67 16.62 -2.42
N ARG A 92 17.10 15.89 -3.39
CA ARG A 92 16.60 16.42 -4.67
C ARG A 92 15.22 15.83 -4.98
N PRO A 93 14.16 16.31 -4.32
CA PRO A 93 12.84 15.67 -4.40
C PRO A 93 12.26 15.65 -5.82
N LEU A 94 12.46 16.70 -6.60
CA LEU A 94 12.01 16.76 -8.00
C LEU A 94 12.73 15.73 -8.88
N ASP A 95 14.05 15.62 -8.74
CA ASP A 95 14.86 14.61 -9.44
C ASP A 95 14.40 13.19 -9.08
N SER A 96 14.03 12.96 -7.81
CA SER A 96 13.53 11.66 -7.34
C SER A 96 12.23 11.26 -8.02
N ILE A 97 11.33 12.20 -8.31
CA ILE A 97 10.08 11.92 -9.03
C ILE A 97 10.40 11.44 -10.44
N VAL A 98 11.27 12.15 -11.17
CA VAL A 98 11.66 11.79 -12.54
C VAL A 98 12.40 10.45 -12.56
N ALA A 99 13.31 10.22 -11.61
CA ALA A 99 14.05 8.97 -11.51
C ALA A 99 13.14 7.77 -11.20
N THR A 100 12.22 7.91 -10.25
CA THR A 100 11.28 6.83 -9.91
C THR A 100 10.27 6.56 -11.02
N TRP A 101 9.89 7.57 -11.79
CA TRP A 101 9.13 7.37 -13.02
C TRP A 101 9.93 6.58 -14.07
N GLY A 102 11.20 6.93 -14.27
CA GLY A 102 12.11 6.18 -15.16
C GLY A 102 12.31 4.73 -14.71
N ILE A 103 12.46 4.49 -13.41
CA ILE A 103 12.50 3.13 -12.84
C ILE A 103 11.19 2.39 -13.13
N SER A 104 10.03 3.06 -12.99
CA SER A 104 8.73 2.46 -13.31
C SER A 104 8.66 2.00 -14.76
N LEU A 105 9.10 2.84 -15.71
CA LEU A 105 9.16 2.45 -17.12
C LEU A 105 10.09 1.24 -17.35
N ILE A 106 11.28 1.23 -16.75
CA ILE A 106 12.23 0.13 -16.90
C ILE A 106 11.63 -1.18 -16.33
N LEU A 107 11.01 -1.14 -15.16
CA LEU A 107 10.42 -2.32 -14.54
C LEU A 107 9.18 -2.81 -15.30
N THR A 108 8.27 -1.92 -15.67
CA THR A 108 7.08 -2.27 -16.45
C THR A 108 7.46 -2.83 -17.82
N GLN A 109 8.32 -2.13 -18.59
CA GLN A 109 8.72 -2.58 -19.92
C GLN A 109 9.64 -3.80 -19.87
N GLY A 110 10.55 -3.87 -18.90
CA GLY A 110 11.38 -5.05 -18.67
C GLY A 110 10.53 -6.29 -18.36
N THR A 111 9.51 -6.13 -17.52
CA THR A 111 8.54 -7.21 -17.23
C THR A 111 7.77 -7.61 -18.48
N LEU A 112 7.32 -6.64 -19.28
CA LEU A 112 6.61 -6.91 -20.54
C LEU A 112 7.48 -7.70 -21.53
N ILE A 113 8.76 -7.37 -21.65
CA ILE A 113 9.70 -8.05 -22.55
C ILE A 113 10.01 -9.46 -22.06
N VAL A 114 10.24 -9.64 -20.75
CA VAL A 114 10.70 -10.91 -20.17
C VAL A 114 9.55 -11.89 -19.92
N LEU A 115 8.41 -11.41 -19.41
CA LEU A 115 7.28 -12.24 -18.97
C LEU A 115 6.05 -12.14 -19.88
N GLY A 116 6.05 -11.21 -20.84
CA GLY A 116 4.95 -10.99 -21.78
C GLY A 116 3.92 -9.96 -21.32
N SER A 117 2.87 -9.78 -22.12
CA SER A 117 1.83 -8.77 -21.90
C SER A 117 0.87 -9.10 -20.76
N SER A 118 0.76 -10.38 -20.38
CA SER A 118 -0.05 -10.83 -19.24
C SER A 118 0.45 -12.18 -18.74
N MET A 119 0.20 -12.45 -17.45
CA MET A 119 0.37 -13.74 -16.84
C MET A 119 -0.97 -14.21 -16.30
N ALA A 120 -1.36 -15.45 -16.62
CA ALA A 120 -2.61 -15.99 -16.09
C ALA A 120 -2.57 -16.03 -14.56
N GLY A 121 -3.66 -15.61 -13.92
CA GLY A 121 -3.77 -15.57 -12.47
C GLY A 121 -3.76 -16.96 -11.83
N ILE A 122 -3.91 -16.95 -10.51
CA ILE A 122 -4.16 -18.13 -9.68
C ILE A 122 -5.58 -18.07 -9.14
N SER A 123 -6.17 -19.22 -8.82
CA SER A 123 -7.54 -19.28 -8.30
C SER A 123 -7.65 -18.58 -6.94
N THR A 124 -8.72 -17.80 -6.75
CA THR A 124 -9.04 -17.20 -5.46
C THR A 124 -9.26 -18.29 -4.41
N PRO A 125 -8.53 -18.29 -3.28
CA PRO A 125 -8.71 -19.29 -2.23
C PRO A 125 -10.02 -19.07 -1.47
N LEU A 126 -10.43 -20.05 -0.66
CA LEU A 126 -11.57 -19.98 0.28
C LEU A 126 -12.98 -19.79 -0.33
N GLY A 127 -13.09 -19.75 -1.67
CA GLY A 127 -14.37 -19.73 -2.38
C GLY A 127 -15.23 -18.51 -2.09
N SER A 128 -16.54 -18.70 -2.21
CA SER A 128 -17.55 -17.66 -1.99
C SER A 128 -18.72 -18.18 -1.15
N PHE A 129 -19.40 -17.30 -0.45
CA PHE A 129 -20.61 -17.59 0.32
C PHE A 129 -21.76 -16.70 -0.16
N SER A 130 -23.01 -17.18 -0.03
CA SER A 130 -24.18 -16.46 -0.52
C SER A 130 -24.98 -15.81 0.61
N VAL A 131 -25.35 -14.54 0.46
CA VAL A 131 -26.24 -13.82 1.37
C VAL A 131 -27.32 -13.12 0.53
N GLY A 132 -28.59 -13.47 0.76
CA GLY A 132 -29.72 -12.79 0.08
C GLY A 132 -29.75 -12.91 -1.44
N GLY A 133 -29.19 -13.99 -2.01
CA GLY A 133 -29.11 -14.22 -3.46
C GLY A 133 -27.84 -13.70 -4.12
N TYR A 134 -27.00 -12.94 -3.41
CA TYR A 134 -25.71 -12.45 -3.90
C TYR A 134 -24.56 -13.30 -3.37
N SER A 135 -23.54 -13.51 -4.20
CA SER A 135 -22.32 -14.27 -3.85
C SER A 135 -21.18 -13.32 -3.48
N TYR A 136 -20.55 -13.57 -2.34
CA TYR A 136 -19.47 -12.77 -1.77
C TYR A 136 -18.21 -13.61 -1.61
N SER A 137 -17.04 -13.05 -1.91
CA SER A 137 -15.77 -13.75 -1.76
C SER A 137 -15.34 -13.77 -0.30
N THR A 138 -15.15 -14.97 0.25
CA THR A 138 -14.60 -15.16 1.61
C THR A 138 -13.21 -14.53 1.71
N TYR A 139 -12.43 -14.61 0.64
CA TYR A 139 -11.07 -14.09 0.59
C TYR A 139 -10.98 -12.58 0.78
N ARG A 140 -11.94 -11.79 0.29
CA ARG A 140 -11.95 -10.33 0.50
C ARG A 140 -12.14 -9.95 1.97
N MET A 141 -12.84 -10.77 2.75
CA MET A 141 -12.93 -10.59 4.20
C MET A 141 -11.62 -10.95 4.91
N VAL A 142 -10.87 -11.92 4.38
CA VAL A 142 -9.51 -12.21 4.87
C VAL A 142 -8.59 -11.01 4.61
N LEU A 143 -8.68 -10.36 3.45
CA LEU A 143 -7.92 -9.14 3.16
C LEU A 143 -8.20 -8.02 4.17
N LEU A 144 -9.46 -7.85 4.58
CA LEU A 144 -9.82 -6.92 5.66
C LEU A 144 -9.11 -7.27 6.98
N GLY A 145 -9.14 -8.54 7.38
CA GLY A 145 -8.46 -9.00 8.59
C GLY A 145 -6.94 -8.77 8.53
N VAL A 146 -6.32 -9.06 7.38
CA VAL A 146 -4.88 -8.83 7.15
C VAL A 146 -4.55 -7.34 7.16
N ALA A 147 -5.39 -6.48 6.56
CA ALA A 147 -5.21 -5.03 6.57
C ALA A 147 -5.19 -4.47 8.02
N VAL A 148 -6.16 -4.88 8.85
CA VAL A 148 -6.21 -4.48 10.26
C VAL A 148 -5.01 -5.01 11.03
N LEU A 149 -4.64 -6.28 10.85
CA LEU A 149 -3.48 -6.88 11.50
C LEU A 149 -2.19 -6.14 11.16
N LEU A 150 -2.00 -5.80 9.88
CA LEU A 150 -0.80 -5.10 9.43
C LEU A 150 -0.77 -3.64 9.90
N LEU A 151 -1.90 -2.94 9.99
CA LEU A 151 -1.98 -1.62 10.62
C LEU A 151 -1.53 -1.66 12.08
N ILE A 152 -2.04 -2.61 12.85
CA ILE A 152 -1.65 -2.82 14.25
C ILE A 152 -0.16 -3.17 14.33
N GLY A 153 0.30 -4.08 13.48
CA GLY A 153 1.70 -4.50 13.41
C GLY A 153 2.65 -3.34 13.11
N LEU A 154 2.32 -2.49 12.13
CA LEU A 154 3.10 -1.29 11.83
C LEU A 154 3.05 -0.26 12.96
N TYR A 155 1.90 -0.06 13.58
CA TYR A 155 1.76 0.85 14.71
C TYR A 155 2.70 0.42 15.85
N VAL A 156 2.67 -0.87 16.24
CA VAL A 156 3.56 -1.42 17.26
C VAL A 156 5.02 -1.34 16.82
N LEU A 157 5.34 -1.70 15.58
CA LEU A 157 6.71 -1.65 15.06
C LEU A 157 7.28 -0.23 15.15
N PHE A 158 6.56 0.78 14.70
CA PHE A 158 7.09 2.14 14.70
C PHE A 158 6.98 2.80 16.09
N HIS A 159 5.91 2.62 16.85
CA HIS A 159 5.74 3.34 18.14
C HIS A 159 6.42 2.64 19.32
N HIS A 160 6.52 1.31 19.32
CA HIS A 160 6.93 0.54 20.49
C HIS A 160 8.26 -0.21 20.34
N THR A 161 8.96 -0.12 19.20
CA THR A 161 10.26 -0.79 19.01
C THR A 161 11.42 0.18 18.83
N THR A 162 12.64 -0.30 19.10
CA THR A 162 13.89 0.44 18.86
C THR A 162 14.08 0.75 17.38
N PHE A 163 13.64 -0.13 16.48
CA PHE A 163 13.66 0.14 15.03
C PHE A 163 12.91 1.42 14.68
N GLY A 164 11.69 1.59 15.22
CA GLY A 164 10.89 2.79 15.01
C GLY A 164 11.54 4.06 15.57
N ILE A 165 12.16 3.98 16.74
CA ILE A 165 12.89 5.09 17.36
C ILE A 165 14.10 5.48 16.49
N HIS A 166 14.92 4.51 16.09
CA HIS A 166 16.09 4.76 15.25
C HIS A 166 15.70 5.28 13.86
N SER A 167 14.63 4.75 13.28
CA SER A 167 14.11 5.20 12.00
C SER A 167 13.69 6.67 12.08
N ARG A 168 12.84 7.06 13.05
CA ARG A 168 12.44 8.47 13.27
C ARG A 168 13.63 9.39 13.56
N ALA A 169 14.56 8.96 14.41
CA ALA A 169 15.75 9.74 14.74
C ALA A 169 16.62 10.02 13.50
N THR A 170 16.77 9.01 12.63
CA THR A 170 17.52 9.12 11.38
C THR A 170 16.94 10.18 10.43
N ILE A 171 15.62 10.37 10.46
CA ILE A 171 14.92 11.27 9.54
C ILE A 171 14.88 12.69 10.07
N GLN A 172 14.61 12.85 11.37
CA GLN A 172 14.53 14.16 12.01
C GLN A 172 15.90 14.84 12.08
N ALA A 173 16.95 14.09 12.44
CA ALA A 173 18.29 14.63 12.61
C ALA A 173 19.36 13.59 12.23
N PRO A 174 19.60 13.33 10.93
CA PRO A 174 20.53 12.29 10.47
C PRO A 174 21.95 12.47 11.02
N HIS A 175 22.43 13.71 11.15
CA HIS A 175 23.75 14.01 11.71
C HIS A 175 23.85 13.64 13.20
N MET A 176 22.82 13.96 13.99
CA MET A 176 22.77 13.58 15.40
C MET A 176 22.61 12.08 15.59
N ALA A 177 21.78 11.43 14.76
CA ALA A 177 21.62 9.98 14.76
C ALA A 177 22.95 9.26 14.48
N LYS A 178 23.73 9.73 13.49
CA LYS A 178 25.10 9.21 13.24
C LYS A 178 26.03 9.43 14.42
N ALA A 179 26.00 10.61 15.05
CA ALA A 179 26.81 10.90 16.22
C ALA A 179 26.46 10.02 17.43
N ALA A 180 25.19 9.61 17.54
CA ALA A 180 24.69 8.66 18.53
C ALA A 180 24.96 7.18 18.18
N GLY A 181 25.73 6.91 17.11
CA GLY A 181 26.13 5.55 16.70
C GLY A 181 25.11 4.81 15.84
N ILE A 182 24.05 5.47 15.36
CA ILE A 182 23.06 4.85 14.45
C ILE A 182 23.62 4.83 13.03
N ASP A 183 23.70 3.65 12.42
CA ASP A 183 23.99 3.51 11.00
C ASP A 183 22.76 3.94 10.17
N THR A 184 22.71 5.23 9.84
CA THR A 184 21.61 5.82 9.07
C THR A 184 21.48 5.19 7.68
N GLY A 185 22.60 4.77 7.07
CA GLY A 185 22.59 4.14 5.74
C GLY A 185 21.84 2.82 5.77
N ARG A 186 22.14 1.97 6.76
CA ARG A 186 21.36 0.74 7.01
C ARG A 186 19.91 1.04 7.34
N MET A 187 19.65 2.06 8.14
CA MET A 187 18.28 2.42 8.53
C MET A 187 17.42 2.86 7.34
N TYR A 188 17.98 3.64 6.39
CA TYR A 188 17.31 3.98 5.14
C TYR A 188 17.04 2.74 4.29
N SER A 189 18.05 1.89 4.04
CA SER A 189 17.85 0.66 3.27
C SER A 189 16.80 -0.26 3.89
N LEU A 190 16.81 -0.45 5.21
CA LEU A 190 15.86 -1.31 5.91
C LEU A 190 14.45 -0.75 5.88
N THR A 191 14.29 0.56 6.11
CA THR A 191 12.97 1.21 6.07
C THR A 191 12.40 1.20 4.65
N PHE A 192 13.22 1.46 3.64
CA PHE A 192 12.82 1.38 2.24
C PHE A 192 12.47 -0.06 1.84
N GLY A 193 13.31 -1.04 2.21
CA GLY A 193 13.07 -2.46 1.98
C GLY A 193 11.78 -2.95 2.64
N LEU A 194 11.50 -2.52 3.87
CA LEU A 194 10.24 -2.82 4.57
C LEU A 194 9.03 -2.24 3.80
N GLY A 195 9.11 -0.98 3.38
CA GLY A 195 8.04 -0.37 2.60
C GLY A 195 7.80 -1.07 1.25
N ALA A 196 8.88 -1.42 0.54
CA ALA A 196 8.79 -2.18 -0.70
C ALA A 196 8.27 -3.61 -0.48
N ALA A 197 8.64 -4.25 0.63
CA ALA A 197 8.14 -5.58 0.99
C ALA A 197 6.64 -5.54 1.30
N LEU A 198 6.15 -4.51 1.98
CA LEU A 198 4.72 -4.30 2.25
C LEU A 198 3.94 -4.00 0.97
N ALA A 199 4.52 -3.23 0.05
CA ALA A 199 3.97 -3.02 -1.29
C ALA A 199 3.87 -4.35 -2.05
N GLY A 200 4.95 -5.14 -2.06
CA GLY A 200 4.95 -6.48 -2.65
C GLY A 200 3.94 -7.42 -2.00
N LEU A 201 3.76 -7.34 -0.68
CA LEU A 201 2.74 -8.09 0.04
C LEU A 201 1.32 -7.69 -0.40
N ALA A 202 1.05 -6.41 -0.63
CA ALA A 202 -0.22 -5.96 -1.18
C ALA A 202 -0.49 -6.58 -2.56
N GLY A 203 0.52 -6.57 -3.45
CA GLY A 203 0.43 -7.22 -4.75
C GLY A 203 0.21 -8.73 -4.65
N ALA A 204 0.95 -9.39 -3.76
CA ALA A 204 0.84 -10.81 -3.47
C ALA A 204 -0.56 -11.20 -2.97
N LEU A 205 -1.12 -10.42 -2.04
CA LEU A 205 -2.45 -10.61 -1.49
C LEU A 205 -3.54 -10.41 -2.54
N TYR A 206 -3.40 -9.42 -3.43
CA TYR A 206 -4.39 -9.17 -4.48
C TYR A 206 -4.20 -10.06 -5.71
N ALA A 207 -3.06 -10.70 -5.91
CA ALA A 207 -2.76 -11.52 -7.09
C ALA A 207 -3.82 -12.60 -7.44
N PRO A 208 -4.48 -13.29 -6.48
CA PRO A 208 -5.57 -14.22 -6.80
C PRO A 208 -6.86 -13.55 -7.29
N THR A 209 -7.00 -12.24 -7.10
CA THR A 209 -8.26 -11.51 -7.32
C THR A 209 -8.27 -10.63 -8.56
N ILE A 210 -7.10 -10.42 -9.18
CA ILE A 210 -6.92 -9.54 -10.34
C ILE A 210 -6.06 -10.22 -11.40
N SER A 211 -6.21 -9.77 -12.64
CA SER A 211 -5.35 -10.21 -13.73
C SER A 211 -3.95 -9.60 -13.61
N ILE A 212 -2.92 -10.42 -13.81
CA ILE A 212 -1.53 -9.97 -13.72
C ILE A 212 -1.07 -9.47 -15.08
N VAL A 213 -0.85 -8.17 -15.16
CA VAL A 213 -0.31 -7.47 -16.34
C VAL A 213 0.83 -6.53 -15.89
N PRO A 214 1.80 -6.21 -16.76
CA PRO A 214 2.92 -5.33 -16.38
C PRO A 214 2.48 -3.95 -15.88
N THR A 215 1.35 -3.44 -16.34
CA THR A 215 0.82 -2.13 -15.93
C THR A 215 0.00 -2.17 -14.63
N LEU A 216 -0.06 -3.31 -13.94
CA LEU A 216 -0.86 -3.50 -12.73
C LEU A 216 -0.53 -2.47 -11.64
N GLY A 217 0.73 -2.09 -11.50
CA GLY A 217 1.19 -1.14 -10.49
C GLY A 217 0.48 0.22 -10.54
N ALA A 218 0.16 0.71 -11.75
CA ALA A 218 -0.50 1.99 -11.95
C ALA A 218 -1.91 2.03 -11.33
N ASN A 219 -2.61 0.89 -11.29
CA ASN A 219 -3.95 0.77 -10.71
C ASN A 219 -3.96 0.96 -9.19
N PHE A 220 -2.84 0.69 -8.52
CA PHE A 220 -2.71 0.83 -7.07
C PHE A 220 -2.09 2.18 -6.68
N LEU A 221 -1.32 2.79 -7.58
CA LEU A 221 -0.54 3.99 -7.28
C LEU A 221 -1.41 5.18 -6.85
N VAL A 222 -2.49 5.45 -7.59
CA VAL A 222 -3.36 6.61 -7.30
C VAL A 222 -4.02 6.45 -5.93
N GLU A 223 -4.65 5.30 -5.67
CA GLU A 223 -5.37 5.06 -4.43
C GLU A 223 -4.45 5.01 -3.21
N SER A 224 -3.25 4.42 -3.35
CA SER A 224 -2.24 4.42 -2.29
C SER A 224 -1.75 5.84 -1.97
N PHE A 225 -1.40 6.63 -2.99
CA PHE A 225 -0.92 8.00 -2.82
C PHE A 225 -1.96 8.89 -2.15
N VAL A 226 -3.19 8.83 -2.66
CA VAL A 226 -4.33 9.56 -2.13
C VAL A 226 -4.57 9.22 -0.65
N THR A 227 -4.52 7.94 -0.28
CA THR A 227 -4.73 7.50 1.11
C THR A 227 -3.64 8.05 2.03
N VAL A 228 -2.37 8.02 1.60
CA VAL A 228 -1.24 8.55 2.37
C VAL A 228 -1.35 10.07 2.55
N VAL A 229 -1.67 10.81 1.49
CA VAL A 229 -1.80 12.27 1.53
C VAL A 229 -2.95 12.71 2.44
N VAL A 230 -4.10 12.02 2.37
CA VAL A 230 -5.24 12.26 3.26
C VAL A 230 -4.90 11.91 4.72
N GLY A 231 -4.01 10.93 4.94
CA GLY A 231 -3.50 10.56 6.25
C GLY A 231 -2.80 11.70 6.99
N GLY A 232 -2.01 12.51 6.31
CA GLY A 232 -1.36 13.70 6.88
C GLY A 232 0.01 13.47 7.53
N ALA A 233 0.39 14.36 8.44
CA ALA A 233 1.75 14.47 9.00
C ALA A 233 2.27 13.22 9.73
N ASP A 234 1.41 12.52 10.48
CA ASP A 234 1.75 11.19 11.02
C ASP A 234 1.06 10.14 10.17
N VAL A 235 1.81 9.55 9.26
CA VAL A 235 1.25 8.60 8.29
C VAL A 235 0.79 7.31 8.97
N PHE A 236 1.41 6.90 10.08
CA PHE A 236 1.05 5.65 10.77
C PHE A 236 -0.28 5.78 11.51
N LEU A 237 -0.49 6.91 12.18
CA LEU A 237 -1.77 7.23 12.83
C LEU A 237 -2.84 7.69 11.82
N GLY A 238 -2.43 8.31 10.73
CA GLY A 238 -3.32 8.90 9.72
C GLY A 238 -3.86 7.91 8.68
N THR A 239 -3.14 6.85 8.35
CA THR A 239 -3.53 5.91 7.28
C THR A 239 -4.85 5.20 7.59
N ALA A 240 -5.07 4.75 8.83
CA ALA A 240 -6.30 4.07 9.22
C ALA A 240 -7.56 4.97 9.12
N PRO A 241 -7.61 6.17 9.74
CA PRO A 241 -8.76 7.06 9.60
C PRO A 241 -8.93 7.59 8.17
N ALA A 242 -7.84 7.79 7.41
CA ALA A 242 -7.91 8.14 5.99
C ALA A 242 -8.57 7.04 5.16
N ALA A 243 -8.06 5.81 5.25
CA ALA A 243 -8.64 4.69 4.54
C ALA A 243 -10.09 4.45 4.95
N ALA A 244 -10.44 4.58 6.24
CA ALA A 244 -11.82 4.44 6.71
C ALA A 244 -12.74 5.51 6.09
N THR A 245 -12.34 6.79 6.13
CA THR A 245 -13.15 7.89 5.58
C THR A 245 -13.35 7.73 4.07
N LEU A 246 -12.26 7.44 3.35
CA LEU A 246 -12.28 7.21 1.91
C LEU A 246 -13.09 5.97 1.54
N ALA A 247 -12.98 4.88 2.32
CA ALA A 247 -13.71 3.64 2.09
C ALA A 247 -15.21 3.80 2.30
N VAL A 248 -15.66 4.57 3.30
CA VAL A 248 -17.09 4.85 3.52
C VAL A 248 -17.69 5.50 2.27
N ILE A 249 -17.04 6.55 1.75
CA ILE A 249 -17.56 7.30 0.60
C ILE A 249 -17.46 6.46 -0.68
N LYS A 250 -16.34 5.78 -0.90
CA LYS A 250 -16.15 4.88 -2.05
C LYS A 250 -17.20 3.77 -2.06
N ALA A 251 -17.41 3.10 -0.93
CA ALA A 251 -18.37 2.01 -0.81
C ALA A 251 -19.81 2.50 -1.02
N PHE A 252 -20.19 3.61 -0.38
CA PHE A 252 -21.53 4.19 -0.54
C PHE A 252 -21.85 4.52 -2.00
N LEU A 253 -20.94 5.23 -2.69
CA LEU A 253 -21.16 5.63 -4.08
C LEU A 253 -21.05 4.46 -5.06
N THR A 254 -20.23 3.45 -4.74
CA THR A 254 -20.17 2.19 -5.50
C THR A 254 -21.50 1.44 -5.40
N GLY A 255 -22.08 1.35 -4.22
CA GLY A 255 -23.38 0.71 -4.01
C GLY A 255 -24.53 1.47 -4.68
N TRP A 256 -24.42 2.79 -4.82
CA TRP A 256 -25.49 3.61 -5.41
C TRP A 256 -25.50 3.61 -6.95
N GLN A 257 -24.35 3.82 -7.59
CA GLN A 257 -24.27 4.02 -9.05
C GLN A 257 -23.09 3.27 -9.71
N GLY A 258 -22.49 2.32 -8.99
CA GLY A 258 -21.41 1.47 -9.52
C GLY A 258 -20.00 2.02 -9.32
N GLN A 259 -19.01 1.23 -9.76
CA GLN A 259 -17.59 1.43 -9.46
C GLN A 259 -17.04 2.81 -9.88
N LEU A 260 -17.49 3.34 -11.02
CA LEU A 260 -17.07 4.64 -11.52
C LEU A 260 -17.44 5.78 -10.55
N MET A 261 -18.65 5.74 -9.99
CA MET A 261 -19.08 6.75 -9.01
C MET A 261 -18.34 6.61 -7.68
N GLY A 262 -17.98 5.39 -7.28
CA GLY A 262 -17.06 5.15 -6.17
C GLY A 262 -15.71 5.84 -6.36
N GLN A 263 -15.11 5.71 -7.55
CA GLN A 263 -13.83 6.35 -7.87
C GLN A 263 -13.93 7.88 -7.92
N VAL A 264 -14.95 8.42 -8.58
CA VAL A 264 -15.21 9.87 -8.62
C VAL A 264 -15.39 10.42 -7.21
N GLY A 265 -16.18 9.73 -6.39
CA GLY A 265 -16.41 10.06 -4.99
C GLY A 265 -15.15 10.09 -4.14
N LEU A 266 -14.31 9.06 -4.30
CA LEU A 266 -13.01 9.00 -3.64
C LEU A 266 -12.16 10.22 -4.02
N LEU A 267 -12.03 10.56 -5.30
CA LEU A 267 -11.23 11.70 -5.74
C LEU A 267 -11.79 13.05 -5.25
N ILE A 268 -13.11 13.25 -5.28
CA ILE A 268 -13.74 14.47 -4.75
C ILE A 268 -13.50 14.59 -3.24
N THR A 269 -13.66 13.50 -2.49
CA THR A 269 -13.40 13.48 -1.04
C THR A 269 -12.00 13.98 -0.75
N VAL A 270 -11.04 13.55 -1.54
CA VAL A 270 -9.62 13.88 -1.36
C VAL A 270 -9.37 15.34 -1.65
N MET A 271 -9.94 15.87 -2.73
CA MET A 271 -9.89 17.30 -3.05
C MET A 271 -10.46 18.14 -1.89
N VAL A 272 -11.59 17.71 -1.31
CA VAL A 272 -12.22 18.40 -0.18
C VAL A 272 -11.37 18.30 1.08
N VAL A 273 -10.86 17.11 1.42
CA VAL A 273 -10.03 16.90 2.62
C VAL A 273 -8.74 17.69 2.52
N ILE A 274 -8.02 17.66 1.39
CA ILE A 274 -6.79 18.44 1.24
C ILE A 274 -7.07 19.95 1.32
N ARG A 275 -8.21 20.41 0.79
CA ARG A 275 -8.59 21.83 0.84
C ARG A 275 -8.97 22.32 2.25
N ILE A 276 -9.64 21.49 3.04
CA ILE A 276 -10.15 21.86 4.38
C ILE A 276 -9.16 21.50 5.50
N LEU A 277 -8.43 20.40 5.34
CA LEU A 277 -7.48 19.84 6.29
C LEU A 277 -6.08 19.74 5.65
N PRO A 278 -5.34 20.88 5.52
CA PRO A 278 -4.03 20.89 4.85
C PRO A 278 -2.95 20.07 5.59
N GLN A 279 -3.15 19.74 6.86
CA GLN A 279 -2.28 18.86 7.64
C GLN A 279 -2.74 17.38 7.61
N GLY A 280 -3.78 17.06 6.84
CA GLY A 280 -4.44 15.76 6.78
C GLY A 280 -5.22 15.40 8.05
N LEU A 281 -5.76 14.18 8.08
CA LEU A 281 -6.61 13.70 9.19
C LEU A 281 -5.82 13.47 10.48
N SER A 282 -4.57 13.05 10.41
CA SER A 282 -3.71 12.89 11.60
C SER A 282 -3.48 14.23 12.31
N GLY A 283 -3.24 15.32 11.57
CA GLY A 283 -3.07 16.66 12.13
C GLY A 283 -4.31 17.13 12.90
N TRP A 284 -5.51 16.81 12.41
CA TRP A 284 -6.75 17.12 13.12
C TRP A 284 -6.89 16.34 14.43
N LEU A 285 -6.58 15.04 14.43
CA LEU A 285 -6.64 14.19 15.63
C LEU A 285 -5.61 14.62 16.70
N LEU A 286 -4.43 15.09 16.28
CA LEU A 286 -3.35 15.50 17.18
C LEU A 286 -3.51 16.92 17.72
N LYS A 287 -4.28 17.79 17.05
CA LYS A 287 -4.55 19.17 17.50
C LYS A 287 -5.28 19.26 18.84
N GLY A 288 -5.84 18.15 19.34
CA GLY A 288 -6.42 18.04 20.69
C GLY A 288 -5.41 17.71 21.80
N ARG A 289 -4.11 17.54 21.49
CA ARG A 289 -3.07 17.14 22.46
C ARG A 289 -1.97 18.20 22.67
N THR A 290 -2.16 19.42 22.18
CA THR A 290 -1.27 20.57 22.37
C THR A 290 -2.02 21.73 23.00
#